data_AF-A0A7W4BQC3-F1
#
_entry.id   AF-A0A7W4BQC3-F1
#
_cell.length_a   1.000
_cell.length_b   1.000
_cell.length_c   1.000
_cell.angle_alpha   90.00
_cell.angle_beta   90.00
_cell.angle_gamma   90.00
#
_symmetry.space_group_name_H-M   'P 1'
#
loop_
_entity.id
_entity.type
_entity.pdbx_description
1 polymer ?
#
loop_
_entity_poly.entity_id
_entity_poly.type
_entity_poly.pdbx_seq_one_letter_code
_entity_poly.pdbx_strand_id
1 'polypeptide(L)'
;MTTDTLKKVDIERAAKKLKDEFGVTSERALSLAMGLSQSAFLNAMNRGSLPYEGIVRACVERGISLDSIFGLQQKHVYSNQLNEPTPKFLHSEEFKNEFIHIDTLVESIMDEVVTKTDLPVERLLAVRKSLRPILVDAAIEYDCDHAIVNAIARSSLKLV
;
A
#
# COMPACT_ATOMS: atom_id res chain seq x y z
N MET A 1 -4.38 31.16 6.16
CA MET A 1 -4.26 30.79 7.59
C MET A 1 -5.40 29.84 8.03
N THR A 2 -5.71 28.79 7.27
CA THR A 2 -6.88 27.92 7.54
C THR A 2 -6.53 26.45 7.71
N THR A 3 -5.30 26.04 7.42
CA THR A 3 -4.85 24.64 7.53
C THR A 3 -4.49 24.22 8.95
N ASP A 4 -4.11 25.15 9.82
CA ASP A 4 -3.74 24.84 11.22
C ASP A 4 -4.95 24.54 12.11
N THR A 5 -6.09 25.19 11.87
CA THR A 5 -7.31 24.94 12.65
C THR A 5 -7.89 23.56 12.37
N LEU A 6 -7.84 23.08 11.12
CA LEU A 6 -8.28 21.74 10.76
C LEU A 6 -7.44 20.65 11.45
N LYS A 7 -6.11 20.77 11.41
CA LYS A 7 -5.19 19.81 12.06
C LYS A 7 -5.40 19.74 13.57
N LYS A 8 -5.62 20.88 14.22
CA LYS A 8 -5.81 20.94 15.68
C LYS A 8 -7.09 20.22 16.14
N VAL A 9 -8.18 20.34 15.39
CA VAL A 9 -9.46 19.67 15.69
C VAL A 9 -9.33 18.15 15.59
N ASP A 10 -8.57 17.64 14.63
CA ASP A 10 -8.35 16.20 14.46
C ASP A 10 -7.54 15.59 15.62
N ILE A 11 -6.58 16.34 16.14
CA ILE A 11 -5.72 15.93 17.26
C ILE A 11 -6.50 15.85 18.57
N GLU A 12 -7.31 16.87 18.87
CA GLU A 12 -8.17 16.86 20.06
C GLU A 12 -9.17 15.70 20.02
N ARG A 13 -9.71 15.39 18.83
CA ARG A 13 -10.61 14.26 18.63
C ARG A 13 -9.93 12.91 18.83
N ALA A 14 -8.72 12.73 18.30
CA ALA A 14 -7.92 11.53 18.52
C ALA A 14 -7.53 11.37 19.99
N ALA A 15 -7.13 12.45 20.66
CA ALA A 15 -6.83 12.43 22.10
C ALA A 15 -8.05 12.05 22.95
N LYS A 16 -9.25 12.50 22.57
CA LYS A 16 -10.49 12.09 23.24
C LYS A 16 -10.80 10.60 23.05
N LYS A 17 -10.68 10.08 21.83
CA LYS A 17 -10.84 8.65 21.58
C LYS A 17 -9.81 7.79 22.29
N LEU A 18 -8.56 8.28 22.41
CA LEU A 18 -7.53 7.64 23.22
C LEU A 18 -7.94 7.61 24.69
N LYS A 19 -8.52 8.68 25.25
CA LYS A 19 -9.06 8.65 26.62
C LYS A 19 -10.14 7.58 26.79
N ASP A 20 -11.05 7.47 25.83
CA ASP A 20 -12.15 6.50 25.86
C ASP A 20 -11.65 5.05 25.76
N GLU A 21 -10.76 4.75 24.80
CA GLU A 21 -10.18 3.41 24.61
C GLU A 21 -9.30 2.96 25.78
N PHE A 22 -8.56 3.90 26.38
CA PHE A 22 -7.73 3.58 27.54
C PHE A 22 -8.54 3.53 28.85
N GLY A 23 -9.81 3.95 28.84
CA GLY A 23 -10.69 4.00 30.01
C GLY A 23 -10.28 5.09 31.02
N VAL A 24 -9.69 6.18 30.54
CA VAL A 24 -9.04 7.19 31.38
C VAL A 24 -9.69 8.56 31.20
N THR A 25 -10.01 9.22 32.32
CA THR A 25 -10.65 10.55 32.30
C THR A 25 -9.66 11.72 32.30
N SER A 26 -8.42 11.50 32.73
CA SER A 26 -7.39 12.54 32.91
C SER A 26 -6.22 12.40 31.93
N GLU A 27 -5.74 13.53 31.40
CA GLU A 27 -4.56 13.59 30.52
C GLU A 27 -3.30 13.06 31.19
N ARG A 28 -3.18 13.28 32.50
CA ARG A 28 -2.07 12.75 33.29
C ARG A 28 -2.09 11.22 33.32
N ALA A 29 -3.27 10.63 33.46
CA ALA A 29 -3.39 9.18 33.47
C ALA A 29 -3.22 8.60 32.06
N LEU A 30 -3.59 9.34 31.00
CA LEU A 30 -3.32 8.96 29.63
C LEU A 30 -1.81 8.99 29.33
N SER A 31 -1.09 10.02 29.78
CA SER A 31 0.36 10.10 29.60
C SER A 31 1.08 8.95 30.31
N LEU A 32 0.64 8.62 31.53
CA LEU A 32 1.17 7.46 32.27
C LEU A 32 0.86 6.13 31.56
N ALA A 33 -0.36 5.97 31.04
CA ALA A 33 -0.74 4.79 30.27
C ALA A 33 0.08 4.63 28.98
N MET A 34 0.60 5.73 28.43
CA MET A 34 1.47 5.76 27.25
C MET A 34 2.97 5.68 27.57
N GLY A 35 3.34 5.59 28.86
CA GLY A 35 4.74 5.61 29.29
C GLY A 35 5.45 6.95 29.07
N LEU A 36 4.68 8.05 28.95
CA LEU A 36 5.19 9.40 28.72
C LEU A 36 5.06 10.27 29.97
N SER A 37 5.95 11.25 30.10
CA SER A 37 5.79 12.29 31.12
C SER A 37 4.62 13.21 30.75
N GLN A 38 3.92 13.72 31.77
CA GLN A 38 2.78 14.64 31.57
C GLN A 38 3.20 15.90 30.79
N SER A 39 4.42 16.40 31.02
CA SER A 39 4.96 17.55 30.30
C SER A 39 5.26 17.23 28.83
N ALA A 40 5.77 16.05 28.51
CA ALA A 40 6.00 15.63 27.12
C ALA A 40 4.68 15.52 26.34
N PHE A 41 3.64 14.97 26.97
CA PHE A 41 2.31 14.88 26.38
C PHE A 41 1.70 16.26 26.09
N LEU A 42 1.73 17.16 27.08
CA LEU A 42 1.21 18.53 26.92
C LEU A 42 2.01 19.32 25.87
N ASN A 43 3.33 19.14 25.81
CA ASN A 43 4.15 19.79 24.80
C ASN A 43 3.83 19.31 23.39
N ALA A 44 3.55 18.02 23.19
CA ALA A 44 3.10 17.50 21.91
C ALA A 44 1.74 18.12 21.52
N MET A 45 0.77 18.10 22.44
CA MET A 45 -0.56 18.67 22.22
C MET A 45 -0.51 20.18 21.90
N ASN A 46 0.29 20.94 22.63
CA ASN A 46 0.47 22.38 22.40
C ASN A 46 1.12 22.69 21.05
N ARG A 47 1.97 21.79 20.54
CA ARG A 47 2.58 21.88 19.21
C ARG A 47 1.64 21.43 18.10
N GLY A 48 0.42 20.99 18.42
CA GLY A 48 -0.49 20.41 17.44
C GLY A 48 0.07 19.12 16.87
N SER A 49 0.62 18.24 17.71
CA SER A 49 1.04 16.89 17.33
C SER A 49 0.69 15.88 18.41
N LEU A 50 0.46 14.63 18.02
CA LEU A 50 0.25 13.52 18.94
C LEU A 50 1.58 12.80 19.21
N PRO A 51 1.82 12.30 20.43
CA PRO A 51 2.99 11.49 20.69
C PRO A 51 2.79 10.07 20.15
N TYR A 52 2.95 9.92 18.84
CA TYR A 52 2.69 8.67 18.11
C TYR A 52 3.49 7.49 18.68
N GLU A 53 4.73 7.70 19.07
CA GLU A 53 5.58 6.64 19.65
C GLU A 53 4.95 6.04 20.92
N GLY A 54 4.51 6.88 21.86
CA GLY A 54 3.86 6.42 23.08
C GLY A 54 2.47 5.81 22.82
N ILE A 55 1.73 6.34 21.84
CA ILE A 55 0.45 5.77 21.42
C ILE A 55 0.65 4.36 20.85
N VAL A 56 1.58 4.18 19.91
CA VAL A 56 1.86 2.88 19.27
C VAL A 56 2.32 1.87 20.32
N ARG A 57 3.24 2.25 21.20
CA ARG A 57 3.75 1.36 22.25
C ARG A 57 2.63 0.86 23.17
N ALA A 58 1.77 1.78 23.61
CA ALA A 58 0.69 1.46 24.53
C ALA A 58 -0.44 0.67 23.85
N CYS A 59 -0.69 0.92 22.56
CA CYS A 59 -1.61 0.12 21.75
C CYS A 59 -1.10 -1.32 21.57
N VAL A 60 0.20 -1.51 21.34
CA VAL A 60 0.81 -2.85 21.26
C VAL A 60 0.71 -3.59 22.59
N GLU A 61 1.01 -2.91 23.71
CA GLU A 61 0.94 -3.52 25.05
C GLU A 61 -0.49 -3.92 25.46
N ARG A 62 -1.49 -3.15 25.02
CA ARG A 62 -2.91 -3.39 25.37
C ARG A 62 -3.71 -4.12 24.30
N GLY A 63 -3.12 -4.40 23.14
CA GLY A 63 -3.81 -5.02 22.01
C GLY A 63 -4.92 -4.16 21.40
N ILE A 64 -4.81 -2.82 21.47
CA ILE A 64 -5.81 -1.88 20.95
C ILE A 64 -5.47 -1.54 19.49
N SER A 65 -6.45 -1.59 18.60
CA SER A 65 -6.26 -1.22 17.20
C SER A 65 -6.20 0.31 17.04
N LEU A 66 -5.21 0.80 16.29
CA LEU A 66 -5.11 2.23 15.97
C LEU A 66 -6.25 2.69 15.04
N ASP A 67 -6.85 1.76 14.32
CA ASP A 67 -7.97 2.03 13.41
C ASP A 67 -9.19 2.60 14.16
N SER A 68 -9.49 2.12 15.37
CA SER A 68 -10.62 2.64 16.17
C SER A 68 -10.37 4.08 16.64
N ILE A 69 -9.12 4.35 17.05
CA ILE A 69 -8.64 5.66 17.52
C ILE A 69 -8.67 6.68 16.40
N PHE A 70 -8.09 6.39 15.24
CA PHE A 70 -8.06 7.33 14.12
C PHE A 70 -9.33 7.30 13.28
N GLY A 71 -10.27 6.39 13.58
CA GLY A 71 -11.54 6.29 12.84
C GLY A 71 -11.33 5.82 11.40
N LEU A 72 -10.26 5.06 11.16
CA LEU A 72 -10.07 4.34 9.91
C LEU A 72 -11.12 3.24 9.90
N GLN A 73 -12.28 3.53 9.32
CA GLN A 73 -13.32 2.54 9.07
C GLN A 73 -12.77 1.53 8.05
N GLN A 74 -11.99 0.56 8.52
CA GLN A 74 -11.76 -0.64 7.74
C GLN A 74 -13.10 -1.36 7.69
N LYS A 75 -13.73 -1.36 6.51
CA LYS A 75 -14.81 -2.29 6.21
C LYS A 75 -14.23 -3.68 6.43
N HIS A 76 -14.46 -4.26 7.61
CA HIS A 76 -14.05 -5.61 7.96
C HIS A 76 -14.74 -6.57 6.99
N VAL A 77 -14.06 -6.91 5.89
CA VAL A 77 -14.28 -8.17 5.20
C VAL A 77 -13.58 -9.20 6.08
N TYR A 78 -14.36 -9.94 6.86
CA TYR A 78 -13.88 -11.12 7.55
C TYR A 78 -13.34 -12.10 6.51
N SER A 79 -12.01 -12.15 6.35
CA SER A 79 -11.33 -13.30 5.78
C SER A 79 -10.56 -13.98 6.91
N ASN A 80 -11.21 -14.97 7.52
CA ASN A 80 -10.54 -15.97 8.36
C ASN A 80 -9.42 -16.61 7.55
N GLN A 81 -8.14 -16.26 7.75
CA GLN A 81 -7.00 -17.19 7.58
C GLN A 81 -5.83 -16.78 8.49
N LEU A 82 -5.34 -17.78 9.23
CA LEU A 82 -4.11 -17.76 10.02
C LEU A 82 -2.88 -17.46 9.15
N ASN A 83 -1.88 -16.81 9.78
CA ASN A 83 -0.45 -16.75 9.45
C ASN A 83 -0.03 -15.90 8.23
N GLU A 84 0.44 -14.69 8.49
CA GLU A 84 1.80 -14.16 8.18
C GLU A 84 1.81 -12.61 8.23
N PRO A 85 2.90 -11.97 8.72
CA PRO A 85 3.00 -10.51 8.76
C PRO A 85 3.56 -10.02 7.42
N THR A 86 2.68 -9.70 6.47
CA THR A 86 3.08 -8.89 5.31
C THR A 86 2.34 -7.56 5.29
N PRO A 87 3.05 -6.47 4.96
CA PRO A 87 2.53 -5.12 5.05
C PRO A 87 1.44 -4.97 3.99
N LYS A 88 0.19 -4.81 4.44
CA LYS A 88 -0.96 -4.61 3.54
C LYS A 88 -0.88 -3.19 2.98
N PHE A 89 -0.23 -3.07 1.83
CA PHE A 89 -0.24 -1.87 1.00
C PHE A 89 -1.68 -1.48 0.66
N LEU A 90 -2.00 -0.21 0.89
CA LEU A 90 -3.31 0.42 0.76
C LEU A 90 -3.82 0.55 -0.70
N HIS A 91 -3.26 -0.23 -1.62
CA HIS A 91 -3.30 0.02 -3.07
C HIS A 91 -3.75 -1.20 -3.89
N SER A 92 -4.22 -2.25 -3.23
CA SER A 92 -4.51 -3.57 -3.81
C SER A 92 -5.36 -3.55 -5.08
N GLU A 93 -6.48 -2.82 -5.16
CA GLU A 93 -7.41 -2.98 -6.28
C GLU A 93 -6.98 -2.22 -7.55
N GLU A 94 -6.43 -1.01 -7.41
CA GLU A 94 -5.89 -0.25 -8.55
C GLU A 94 -4.63 -0.92 -9.09
N PHE A 95 -3.71 -1.35 -8.20
CA PHE A 95 -2.50 -2.04 -8.62
C PHE A 95 -2.78 -3.44 -9.18
N LYS A 96 -3.81 -4.14 -8.67
CA LYS A 96 -4.25 -5.40 -9.30
C LYS A 96 -4.80 -5.14 -10.70
N ASN A 97 -5.62 -4.11 -10.89
CA ASN A 97 -6.18 -3.78 -12.19
C ASN A 97 -5.09 -3.35 -13.17
N GLU A 98 -4.12 -2.54 -12.74
CA GLU A 98 -2.95 -2.17 -13.54
C GLU A 98 -2.10 -3.39 -13.89
N PHE A 99 -1.83 -4.28 -12.93
CA PHE A 99 -1.07 -5.51 -13.17
C PHE A 99 -1.79 -6.46 -14.13
N ILE A 100 -3.11 -6.62 -13.97
CA ILE A 100 -3.94 -7.40 -14.91
C ILE A 100 -3.92 -6.75 -16.29
N HIS A 101 -3.96 -5.42 -16.37
CA HIS A 101 -3.93 -4.70 -17.63
C HIS A 101 -2.59 -4.88 -18.37
N ILE A 102 -1.48 -4.77 -17.65
CA ILE A 102 -0.12 -5.03 -18.17
C ILE A 102 -0.01 -6.48 -18.65
N ASP A 103 -0.41 -7.46 -17.82
CA ASP A 103 -0.31 -8.87 -18.18
C ASP A 103 -1.17 -9.21 -19.41
N THR A 104 -2.38 -8.65 -19.49
CA THR A 104 -3.28 -8.82 -20.65
C THR A 104 -2.69 -8.22 -21.92
N LEU A 105 -2.08 -7.03 -21.82
CA LEU A 105 -1.40 -6.37 -22.95
C LEU A 105 -0.21 -7.19 -23.44
N VAL A 106 0.64 -7.64 -22.52
CA VAL A 106 1.82 -8.44 -22.83
C VAL A 106 1.43 -9.75 -23.48
N GLU A 107 0.42 -10.46 -22.95
CA GLU A 107 -0.06 -11.71 -23.55
C GLU A 107 -0.67 -11.49 -24.95
N SER A 108 -1.41 -10.40 -25.16
CA SER A 108 -1.94 -10.05 -26.49
C SER A 108 -0.83 -9.80 -27.52
N ILE A 109 0.22 -9.06 -27.13
CA ILE A 109 1.36 -8.77 -28.03
C ILE A 109 2.21 -10.03 -28.26
N MET A 110 2.44 -10.82 -27.22
CA MET A 110 3.11 -12.12 -27.30
C MET A 110 2.41 -13.02 -28.31
N ASP A 111 1.09 -13.20 -28.20
CA ASP A 111 0.33 -14.03 -29.12
C ASP A 111 0.35 -13.47 -30.55
N GLU A 112 0.26 -12.14 -30.73
CA GLU A 112 0.34 -11.52 -32.07
C GLU A 112 1.69 -11.73 -32.76
N VAL A 113 2.79 -11.63 -32.00
CA VAL A 113 4.16 -11.69 -32.53
C VAL A 113 4.60 -13.15 -32.71
N VAL A 114 4.22 -14.02 -31.78
CA VAL A 114 4.63 -15.43 -31.79
C VAL A 114 3.82 -16.26 -32.78
N THR A 115 2.52 -16.02 -32.95
CA THR A 115 1.70 -16.74 -33.95
C THR A 115 2.09 -16.44 -35.40
N LYS A 116 2.70 -15.28 -35.65
CA LYS A 116 3.21 -14.91 -36.98
C LYS A 116 4.53 -15.59 -37.33
N THR A 117 5.18 -16.23 -36.36
CA THR A 117 6.50 -16.83 -36.54
C THR A 117 6.38 -18.34 -36.39
N ASP A 118 6.41 -19.08 -37.52
CA ASP A 118 6.34 -20.54 -37.59
C ASP A 118 7.59 -21.22 -36.98
N LEU A 119 7.77 -21.11 -35.66
CA LEU A 119 8.87 -21.74 -34.93
C LEU A 119 8.42 -23.06 -34.28
N PRO A 120 9.35 -24.02 -34.11
CA PRO A 120 9.09 -25.24 -33.34
C PRO A 120 8.79 -24.91 -31.87
N VAL A 121 7.89 -25.70 -31.26
CA VAL A 121 7.32 -25.49 -29.90
C VAL A 121 8.37 -25.23 -28.82
N GLU A 122 9.52 -25.88 -28.89
CA GLU A 122 10.62 -25.68 -27.94
C GLU A 122 11.24 -24.28 -28.03
N ARG A 123 11.43 -23.78 -29.27
CA ARG A 123 11.95 -22.42 -29.51
C ARG A 123 10.91 -21.37 -29.14
N LEU A 124 9.63 -21.63 -29.40
CA LEU A 124 8.52 -20.74 -28.97
C LEU A 124 8.50 -20.58 -27.46
N LEU A 125 8.67 -21.66 -26.71
CA LEU A 125 8.69 -21.62 -25.24
C LEU A 125 9.89 -20.82 -24.71
N ALA A 126 11.07 -21.00 -25.32
CA ALA A 126 12.28 -20.27 -24.95
C ALA A 126 12.12 -18.77 -25.21
N VAL A 127 11.64 -18.40 -26.41
CA VAL A 127 11.37 -17.00 -26.78
C VAL A 127 10.34 -16.38 -25.84
N ARG A 128 9.25 -17.08 -25.51
CA ARG A 128 8.23 -16.56 -24.57
C ARG A 128 8.80 -16.32 -23.18
N LYS A 129 9.67 -17.21 -22.69
CA LYS A 129 10.33 -17.03 -21.39
C LYS A 129 11.29 -15.83 -21.37
N SER A 130 11.99 -15.56 -22.47
CA SER A 130 12.91 -14.41 -22.55
C SER A 130 12.23 -13.08 -22.87
N LEU A 131 11.18 -13.11 -23.70
CA LEU A 131 10.49 -11.90 -24.18
C LEU A 131 9.54 -11.33 -23.12
N ARG A 132 8.88 -12.19 -22.32
CA ARG A 132 7.92 -11.76 -21.28
C ARG A 132 8.50 -10.71 -20.31
N PRO A 133 9.66 -10.90 -19.66
CA PRO A 133 10.19 -9.87 -18.76
C PRO A 133 10.50 -8.55 -19.50
N ILE A 134 11.03 -8.62 -20.73
CA ILE A 134 11.34 -7.43 -21.54
C ILE A 134 10.07 -6.64 -21.88
N LEU A 135 8.99 -7.33 -22.22
CA LEU A 135 7.71 -6.69 -22.53
C LEU A 135 7.01 -6.13 -21.29
N VAL A 136 7.16 -6.77 -20.13
CA VAL A 136 6.65 -6.24 -18.85
C VAL A 136 7.38 -4.96 -18.50
N ASP A 137 8.71 -4.93 -18.59
CA ASP A 137 9.51 -3.73 -18.34
C ASP A 137 9.13 -2.60 -19.32
N ALA A 138 9.00 -2.92 -20.61
CA ALA A 138 8.58 -1.94 -21.62
C ALA A 138 7.13 -1.43 -21.40
N ALA A 139 6.21 -2.31 -21.00
CA ALA A 139 4.83 -1.91 -20.71
C ALA A 139 4.74 -0.96 -19.50
N ILE A 140 5.62 -1.15 -18.51
CA ILE A 140 5.74 -0.23 -17.37
C ILE A 140 6.40 1.09 -17.80
N GLU A 141 7.44 1.05 -18.62
CA GLU A 141 8.19 2.26 -19.04
C GLU A 141 7.39 3.18 -19.98
N TYR A 142 6.54 2.61 -20.84
CA TYR A 142 5.79 3.34 -21.87
C TYR A 142 4.28 3.44 -21.57
N ASP A 143 3.87 3.39 -20.31
CA ASP A 143 2.46 3.52 -19.88
C ASP A 143 1.50 2.62 -20.67
N CYS A 144 1.90 1.36 -20.94
CA CYS A 144 1.10 0.39 -21.70
C CYS A 144 0.79 0.78 -23.17
N ASP A 145 1.61 1.62 -23.82
CA ASP A 145 1.43 1.92 -25.25
C ASP A 145 1.66 0.67 -26.13
N HIS A 146 0.58 0.15 -26.67
CA HIS A 146 0.55 -1.03 -27.54
C HIS A 146 1.48 -0.90 -28.76
N ALA A 147 1.61 0.28 -29.36
CA ALA A 147 2.41 0.46 -30.57
C ALA A 147 3.90 0.32 -30.28
N ILE A 148 4.35 0.91 -29.16
CA ILE A 148 5.76 0.89 -28.74
C ILE A 148 6.14 -0.51 -28.26
N VAL A 149 5.30 -1.13 -27.41
CA VAL A 149 5.57 -2.48 -26.88
C VAL A 149 5.57 -3.52 -28.02
N ASN A 150 4.71 -3.40 -29.04
CA ASN A 150 4.73 -4.27 -30.22
C ASN A 150 5.98 -4.05 -31.09
N ALA A 151 6.43 -2.80 -31.26
CA ALA A 151 7.68 -2.52 -31.97
C ALA A 151 8.90 -3.13 -31.26
N ILE A 152 8.95 -3.07 -29.93
CA ILE A 152 9.99 -3.68 -29.10
C ILE A 152 9.92 -5.21 -29.22
N ALA A 153 8.74 -5.81 -29.11
CA ALA A 153 8.54 -7.26 -29.29
C ALA A 153 9.10 -7.75 -30.63
N ARG A 154 8.80 -7.04 -31.72
CA ARG A 154 9.30 -7.37 -33.07
C ARG A 154 10.81 -7.16 -33.22
N SER A 155 11.36 -6.14 -32.56
CA SER A 155 12.80 -5.88 -32.55
C SER A 155 13.55 -6.99 -31.81
N SER A 156 13.09 -7.34 -30.61
CA SER A 156 13.66 -8.40 -29.79
C SER A 156 13.54 -9.78 -30.45
N LEU A 157 12.46 -10.05 -31.18
CA LEU A 157 12.31 -11.31 -31.93
C LEU A 157 13.26 -11.41 -33.13
N LYS A 158 13.67 -10.29 -33.75
CA LYS A 158 14.69 -10.30 -34.82
C LYS A 158 16.11 -10.54 -34.32
N LEU A 159 16.36 -10.31 -33.02
CA LEU A 159 17.66 -10.48 -32.38
C LEU A 159 17.91 -11.92 -31.88
N VAL A 160 16.87 -12.76 -31.85
CA VAL A 160 16.90 -14.17 -31.42
C VAL A 160 16.85 -15.10 -32.63
#